data_AF-A0A529Y3Y8-F1
#
_entry.id   AF-A0A529Y3Y8-F1
#
_cell.length_a   1.000
_cell.length_b   1.000
_cell.length_c   1.000
_cell.angle_alpha   90.00
_cell.angle_beta   90.00
_cell.angle_gamma   90.00
#
_symmetry.space_group_name_H-M   'P 1'
#
loop_
_entity.id
_entity.type
_entity.pdbx_description
1 polymer ?
#
loop_
_entity_poly.entity_id
_entity_poly.type
_entity_poly.pdbx_seq_one_letter_code
_entity_poly.pdbx_strand_id
1 'polypeptide(L)'
;CSDQSNVEFGVLDFDADTLPGGMDLIFCSEVLYYLDDLDALRRIAKKIVEALAPGGSFVTAHAFVLRDDPKRTGFDWNTFGAQAISETEGLVLEHSIQTELYRIDRFRRLSPGEVATEPRIDHLPVRARLEIGVARKVVWGGARALRRDVARSERRPHIPVLMYHSVADDGPAGLARFRLTPAAFASQMAWLRANGFHAIGSEQLEQSIASRQPFVGRPVLITFDDGFQNFADHAWPILRANDLTAEVFLVTDLVGESARWDADSGPPAQLMDANTVRRLAGEGAFFGSHLATHRAIDGLSSSDLAAELLRSRMFVERWTGRTTSAFAAPYSVTDRRLGRLAR
;
A
#
# COMPACT_ATOMS: atom_id res chain seq x y z
N CYS A 1 4.76 36.16 5.52
CA CYS A 1 3.64 37.07 5.83
C CYS A 1 3.77 37.73 7.20
N SER A 2 4.71 37.33 8.07
CA SER A 2 4.92 37.96 9.38
C SER A 2 5.38 39.42 9.32
N ASP A 3 5.80 39.85 8.15
CA ASP A 3 6.28 41.17 7.76
C ASP A 3 5.18 42.08 7.18
N GLN A 4 3.97 41.55 6.97
CA GLN A 4 2.88 42.27 6.34
C GLN A 4 2.01 42.96 7.40
N SER A 5 1.86 44.29 7.32
CA SER A 5 1.15 45.11 8.32
C SER A 5 -0.36 44.88 8.36
N ASN A 6 -0.90 44.18 7.36
CA ASN A 6 -2.30 43.80 7.22
C ASN A 6 -2.56 42.32 7.54
N VAL A 7 -1.62 41.65 8.21
CA VAL A 7 -1.74 40.25 8.62
C VAL A 7 -1.66 40.16 10.14
N GLU A 8 -2.72 39.64 10.74
CA GLU A 8 -2.76 39.32 12.17
C GLU A 8 -2.56 37.81 12.35
N PHE A 9 -1.72 37.43 13.31
CA PHE A 9 -1.50 36.03 13.69
C PHE A 9 -2.16 35.76 15.03
N GLY A 10 -2.99 34.73 15.07
CA GLY A 10 -3.63 34.25 16.29
C GLY A 10 -3.54 32.74 16.40
N VAL A 11 -3.65 32.23 17.62
CA VAL A 11 -3.87 30.81 17.90
C VAL A 11 -5.25 30.72 18.54
N LEU A 12 -6.11 29.89 17.97
CA LEU A 12 -7.45 29.64 18.49
C LEU A 12 -7.59 28.13 18.71
N ASP A 13 -8.23 27.76 19.81
CA ASP A 13 -8.79 26.43 19.98
C ASP A 13 -9.99 26.28 19.03
N PHE A 14 -9.86 25.37 18.07
CA PHE A 14 -10.82 25.25 17.00
C PHE A 14 -12.19 24.73 17.47
N ASP A 15 -12.27 24.01 18.59
CA ASP A 15 -13.52 23.57 19.21
C ASP A 15 -14.02 24.62 20.23
N ALA A 16 -13.15 25.11 21.11
CA ALA A 16 -13.55 25.96 22.24
C ALA A 16 -13.72 27.46 21.89
N ASP A 17 -12.88 28.03 21.02
CA ASP A 17 -12.84 29.49 20.80
C ASP A 17 -13.77 29.95 19.69
N THR A 18 -14.32 31.17 19.79
CA THR A 18 -15.17 31.74 18.74
C THR A 18 -14.31 32.31 17.60
N LEU A 19 -14.69 32.04 16.35
CA LEU A 19 -14.03 32.64 15.20
C LEU A 19 -14.38 34.13 15.09
N PRO A 20 -13.44 35.01 14.68
CA PRO A 20 -13.77 36.41 14.48
C PRO A 20 -14.81 36.55 13.34
N GLY A 21 -15.83 37.38 13.57
CA GLY A 21 -16.98 37.52 12.68
C GLY A 21 -16.79 38.55 11.56
N GLY A 22 -17.69 38.51 10.57
CA GLY A 22 -17.68 39.44 9.44
C GLY A 22 -16.66 39.08 8.36
N MET A 23 -16.25 37.82 8.28
CA MET A 23 -15.23 37.37 7.33
C MET A 23 -15.80 37.24 5.91
N ASP A 24 -15.13 37.83 4.92
CA ASP A 24 -15.48 37.65 3.50
C ASP A 24 -15.02 36.28 2.96
N LEU A 25 -13.94 35.75 3.52
CA LEU A 25 -13.35 34.47 3.13
C LEU A 25 -12.80 33.76 4.36
N ILE A 26 -13.19 32.50 4.54
CA ILE A 26 -12.53 31.57 5.45
C ILE A 26 -11.91 30.45 4.61
N PHE A 27 -10.60 30.22 4.76
CA PHE A 27 -9.91 29.10 4.16
C PHE A 27 -9.50 28.11 5.26
N CYS A 28 -10.04 26.90 5.23
CA CYS A 28 -9.71 25.84 6.18
C CYS A 28 -9.43 24.56 5.41
N SER A 29 -8.16 24.16 5.32
CA SER A 29 -7.76 22.94 4.61
C SER A 29 -7.12 21.96 5.60
N GLU A 30 -7.45 20.69 5.45
CA GLU A 30 -6.87 19.56 6.19
C GLU A 30 -7.09 19.50 7.71
N VAL A 31 -7.63 20.53 8.34
CA VAL A 31 -7.93 20.54 9.78
C VAL A 31 -9.12 19.63 10.10
N LEU A 32 -10.15 19.62 9.26
CA LEU A 32 -11.41 18.91 9.53
C LEU A 32 -11.27 17.39 9.48
N TYR A 33 -10.21 16.83 8.89
CA TYR A 33 -9.99 15.37 8.89
C TYR A 33 -9.67 14.80 10.27
N TYR A 34 -9.16 15.64 11.17
CA TYR A 34 -8.74 15.23 12.52
C TYR A 34 -9.90 15.21 13.52
N LEU A 35 -11.12 15.53 13.07
CA LEU A 35 -12.30 15.44 13.91
C LEU A 35 -12.75 13.97 14.01
N ASP A 36 -12.87 13.50 15.24
CA ASP A 36 -13.18 12.09 15.54
C ASP A 36 -14.70 11.80 15.58
N ASP A 37 -15.54 12.83 15.59
CA ASP A 37 -16.99 12.70 15.65
C ASP A 37 -17.76 13.70 14.74
N LEU A 38 -18.94 13.30 14.27
CA LEU A 38 -19.79 14.10 13.36
C LEU A 38 -20.44 15.32 14.03
N ASP A 39 -20.69 15.26 15.33
CA ASP A 39 -21.25 16.37 16.09
C ASP A 39 -20.21 17.49 16.26
N ALA A 40 -18.92 17.15 16.45
CA ALA A 40 -17.81 18.11 16.41
C ALA A 40 -17.72 18.79 15.05
N LEU A 41 -17.83 18.03 13.97
CA LEU A 41 -17.85 18.59 12.62
C LEU A 41 -19.03 19.58 12.45
N ARG A 42 -20.24 19.21 12.89
CA ARG A 42 -21.42 20.10 12.84
C ARG A 42 -21.23 21.37 13.67
N ARG A 43 -20.68 21.27 14.89
CA ARG A 43 -20.39 22.43 15.74
C ARG A 43 -19.44 23.40 15.06
N ILE A 44 -18.34 22.88 14.50
CA ILE A 44 -17.34 23.68 13.80
C ILE A 44 -17.92 24.32 12.54
N ALA A 45 -18.70 23.55 11.78
CA ALA A 45 -19.34 24.04 10.56
C ALA A 45 -20.30 25.21 10.86
N LYS A 46 -21.06 25.13 11.96
CA LYS A 46 -21.90 26.22 12.45
C LYS A 46 -21.07 27.47 12.82
N LYS A 47 -19.94 27.31 13.52
CA LYS A 47 -19.03 28.43 13.85
C LYS A 47 -18.50 29.13 12.60
N ILE A 48 -18.14 28.37 11.56
CA ILE A 48 -17.71 28.90 10.27
C ILE A 48 -18.82 29.72 9.62
N VAL A 49 -20.05 29.20 9.60
CA VAL A 49 -21.21 29.93 9.05
C VAL A 49 -21.44 31.24 9.79
N GLU A 50 -21.43 31.22 11.12
CA GLU A 50 -21.67 32.40 11.95
C GLU A 50 -20.60 33.48 11.76
N ALA A 51 -19.35 33.08 11.52
CA ALA A 51 -18.23 33.98 11.31
C ALA A 51 -18.22 34.65 9.92
N LEU A 52 -18.80 34.03 8.90
CA LEU A 52 -18.85 34.59 7.54
C LEU A 52 -19.82 35.76 7.45
N ALA A 53 -19.46 36.82 6.74
CA ALA A 53 -20.43 37.83 6.30
C ALA A 53 -21.48 37.21 5.34
N PRO A 54 -22.70 37.76 5.22
CA PRO A 54 -23.62 37.38 4.14
C PRO A 54 -22.94 37.55 2.77
N GLY A 55 -22.99 36.53 1.92
CA GLY A 55 -22.25 36.48 0.65
C GLY A 55 -20.79 36.01 0.77
N GLY A 56 -20.26 35.88 1.99
CA GLY A 56 -18.91 35.38 2.26
C GLY A 56 -18.70 33.93 1.83
N SER A 57 -17.45 33.59 1.55
CA SER A 57 -17.05 32.28 1.02
C SER A 57 -16.29 31.44 2.03
N PHE A 58 -16.54 30.14 2.03
CA PHE A 58 -15.76 29.15 2.74
C PHE A 58 -15.06 28.25 1.73
N VAL A 59 -13.73 28.15 1.81
CA VAL A 59 -12.94 27.29 0.94
C VAL A 59 -12.28 26.21 1.77
N THR A 60 -12.41 24.97 1.30
CA THR A 60 -11.77 23.81 1.92
C THR A 60 -11.23 22.84 0.89
N ALA A 61 -10.20 22.07 1.26
CA ALA A 61 -9.66 20.99 0.45
C ALA A 61 -9.68 19.68 1.25
N HIS A 62 -10.30 18.66 0.66
CA HIS A 62 -10.58 17.38 1.28
C HIS A 62 -10.25 16.18 0.39
N ALA A 63 -9.61 15.18 0.98
CA ALA A 63 -9.30 13.90 0.38
C ALA A 63 -10.58 13.06 0.27
N PHE A 64 -10.72 12.33 -0.83
CA PHE A 64 -11.68 11.24 -0.90
C PHE A 64 -11.19 10.09 -0.03
N VAL A 65 -12.05 9.62 0.87
CA VAL A 65 -11.73 8.50 1.77
C VAL A 65 -12.71 7.38 1.51
N LEU A 66 -12.23 6.14 1.54
CA LEU A 66 -13.05 4.97 1.22
C LEU A 66 -14.12 4.69 2.29
N ARG A 67 -14.03 5.34 3.46
CA ARG A 67 -15.07 5.28 4.49
C ARG A 67 -16.35 5.96 4.03
N ASP A 68 -16.25 7.04 3.25
CA ASP A 68 -17.40 7.80 2.75
C ASP A 68 -18.01 7.10 1.53
N ASP A 69 -17.16 6.77 0.55
CA ASP A 69 -17.56 6.07 -0.66
C ASP A 69 -16.51 5.00 -1.05
N PRO A 70 -16.76 3.72 -0.72
CA PRO A 70 -15.83 2.66 -1.07
C PRO A 70 -15.79 2.38 -2.58
N LYS A 71 -16.72 2.87 -3.40
CA LYS A 71 -16.76 2.58 -4.84
C LYS A 71 -15.83 3.50 -5.65
N ARG A 72 -15.33 4.57 -5.04
CA ARG A 72 -14.44 5.55 -5.68
C ARG A 72 -12.99 5.31 -5.29
N THR A 73 -12.06 5.73 -6.14
CA THR A 73 -10.67 5.96 -5.72
C THR A 73 -10.65 6.83 -4.45
N GLY A 74 -9.88 6.41 -3.45
CA GLY A 74 -9.76 7.15 -2.21
C GLY A 74 -8.73 6.57 -1.26
N PHE A 75 -8.52 7.27 -0.15
CA PHE A 75 -7.59 6.88 0.88
C PHE A 75 -8.21 5.96 1.93
N ASP A 76 -7.38 5.05 2.44
CA ASP A 76 -7.67 4.06 3.48
C ASP A 76 -6.96 4.44 4.80
N TRP A 77 -7.26 5.64 5.34
CA TRP A 77 -6.59 6.14 6.55
C TRP A 77 -7.46 6.91 7.58
N ASN A 78 -8.63 7.45 7.21
CA ASN A 78 -9.35 8.43 8.06
C ASN A 78 -10.78 7.98 8.41
N THR A 79 -11.33 8.69 9.39
CA THR A 79 -12.66 8.49 9.96
C THR A 79 -13.77 9.18 9.17
N PHE A 80 -13.53 10.31 8.51
CA PHE A 80 -14.49 11.01 7.66
C PHE A 80 -13.77 11.72 6.51
N GLY A 81 -14.47 11.96 5.40
CA GLY A 81 -13.96 12.73 4.27
C GLY A 81 -14.92 13.84 3.84
N ALA A 82 -14.68 14.33 2.62
CA ALA A 82 -15.29 15.54 2.09
C ALA A 82 -16.83 15.53 2.05
N GLN A 83 -17.46 14.36 2.00
CA GLN A 83 -18.92 14.26 1.87
C GLN A 83 -19.62 14.75 3.13
N ALA A 84 -19.15 14.32 4.31
CA ALA A 84 -19.70 14.74 5.60
C ALA A 84 -19.57 16.27 5.83
N ILE A 85 -18.55 16.89 5.22
CA ILE A 85 -18.26 18.33 5.35
C ILE A 85 -19.17 19.15 4.42
N SER A 86 -19.56 18.58 3.29
CA SER A 86 -20.43 19.25 2.31
C SER A 86 -21.90 19.39 2.74
N GLU A 87 -22.32 18.67 3.78
CA GLU A 87 -23.70 18.70 4.33
C GLU A 87 -23.85 19.73 5.47
N THR A 88 -23.07 20.81 5.41
CA THR A 88 -23.12 21.90 6.40
C THR A 88 -24.36 22.76 6.21
N GLU A 89 -25.24 22.81 7.21
CA GLU A 89 -26.42 23.70 7.19
C GLU A 89 -26.01 25.18 7.08
N GLY A 90 -26.62 25.91 6.15
CA GLY A 90 -26.42 27.35 5.97
C GLY A 90 -25.33 27.76 4.96
N LEU A 91 -24.64 26.78 4.35
CA LEU A 91 -23.74 26.99 3.23
C LEU A 91 -24.28 26.33 1.96
N VAL A 92 -24.05 26.97 0.82
CA VAL A 92 -24.33 26.38 -0.50
C VAL A 92 -23.04 26.15 -1.26
N LEU A 93 -22.85 24.95 -1.80
CA LEU A 93 -21.72 24.66 -2.67
C LEU A 93 -21.87 25.47 -3.95
N GLU A 94 -20.84 26.22 -4.31
CA GLU A 94 -20.83 27.07 -5.51
C GLU A 94 -19.88 26.53 -6.57
N HIS A 95 -18.70 26.07 -6.16
CA HIS A 95 -17.71 25.51 -7.08
C HIS A 95 -16.91 24.39 -6.41
N SER A 96 -16.68 23.30 -7.13
CA SER A 96 -15.79 22.21 -6.71
C SER A 96 -14.76 21.91 -7.80
N ILE A 97 -13.49 21.79 -7.43
CA ILE A 97 -12.43 21.23 -8.28
C ILE A 97 -12.10 19.84 -7.74
N GLN A 98 -12.30 18.80 -8.53
CA GLN A 98 -12.13 17.41 -8.09
C GLN A 98 -11.07 16.69 -8.91
N THR A 99 -10.25 15.92 -8.21
CA THR A 99 -9.33 14.94 -8.78
C THR A 99 -9.77 13.52 -8.41
N GLU A 100 -8.97 12.51 -8.72
CA GLU A 100 -9.18 11.15 -8.24
C GLU A 100 -9.03 11.03 -6.71
N LEU A 101 -8.27 11.92 -6.08
CA LEU A 101 -7.87 11.80 -4.67
C LEU A 101 -8.38 12.92 -3.76
N TYR A 102 -8.62 14.11 -4.31
CA TYR A 102 -8.99 15.30 -3.55
C TYR A 102 -10.10 16.07 -4.24
N ARG A 103 -10.84 16.83 -3.46
CA ARG A 103 -11.69 17.92 -3.92
C ARG A 103 -11.39 19.20 -3.16
N ILE A 104 -11.49 20.32 -3.87
CA ILE A 104 -11.43 21.66 -3.32
C ILE A 104 -12.80 22.27 -3.52
N ASP A 105 -13.48 22.59 -2.44
CA ASP A 105 -14.83 23.12 -2.46
C ASP A 105 -14.83 24.57 -2.02
N ARG A 106 -15.54 25.40 -2.79
CA ARG A 106 -15.95 26.73 -2.41
C ARG A 106 -17.44 26.73 -2.12
N PHE A 107 -17.76 26.97 -0.87
CA PHE A 107 -19.11 27.21 -0.39
C PHE A 107 -19.36 28.70 -0.21
N ARG A 108 -20.61 29.11 -0.24
CA ARG A 108 -21.04 30.48 -0.02
C ARG A 108 -22.14 30.54 1.02
N ARG A 109 -22.09 31.55 1.90
CA ARG A 109 -23.20 31.90 2.79
C ARG A 109 -24.20 32.74 2.00
N LEU A 110 -25.43 32.27 1.85
CA LEU A 110 -26.47 33.03 1.13
C LEU A 110 -26.82 34.32 1.87
N SER A 111 -27.06 35.38 1.10
CA SER A 111 -27.68 36.60 1.62
C SER A 111 -29.19 36.41 1.82
N PRO A 112 -29.85 37.19 2.70
CA PRO A 112 -31.29 37.13 2.86
C PRO A 112 -32.04 37.32 1.52
N GLY A 113 -32.89 36.37 1.17
CA GLY A 113 -33.68 36.39 -0.08
C GLY A 113 -32.94 35.91 -1.33
N GLU A 114 -31.67 35.51 -1.20
CA GLU A 114 -30.90 34.96 -2.29
C GLU A 114 -31.23 33.47 -2.51
N VAL A 115 -31.26 33.04 -3.77
CA VAL A 115 -31.53 31.65 -4.16
C VAL A 115 -30.22 30.96 -4.54
N ALA A 116 -30.04 29.74 -4.07
CA ALA A 116 -28.89 28.90 -4.43
C ALA A 116 -28.89 28.61 -5.95
N THR A 117 -27.73 28.73 -6.59
CA THR A 117 -27.51 28.30 -7.96
C THR A 117 -26.98 26.86 -8.00
N GLU A 118 -27.08 26.20 -9.15
CA GLU A 118 -26.41 24.92 -9.35
C GLU A 118 -24.89 25.07 -9.21
N PRO A 119 -24.21 24.14 -8.52
CA PRO A 119 -22.76 24.20 -8.33
C PRO A 119 -22.03 23.90 -9.64
N ARG A 120 -20.94 24.63 -9.90
CA ARG A 120 -19.98 24.25 -10.94
C ARG A 120 -19.07 23.14 -10.41
N ILE A 121 -18.80 22.10 -11.20
CA ILE A 121 -17.86 21.03 -10.83
C ILE A 121 -16.86 20.83 -11.98
N ASP A 122 -15.59 21.06 -11.68
CA ASP A 122 -14.48 20.81 -12.60
C ASP A 122 -13.75 19.52 -12.21
N HIS A 123 -13.52 18.63 -13.18
CA HIS A 123 -12.74 17.40 -12.97
C HIS A 123 -11.36 17.51 -13.60
N LEU A 124 -10.31 17.34 -12.79
CA LEU A 124 -8.91 17.43 -13.19
C LEU A 124 -8.16 16.15 -12.80
N PRO A 125 -7.22 15.66 -13.62
CA PRO A 125 -6.40 14.50 -13.23
C PRO A 125 -5.35 14.87 -12.19
N VAL A 126 -5.00 13.94 -11.31
CA VAL A 126 -3.78 14.04 -10.49
C VAL A 126 -2.56 14.02 -11.40
N ARG A 127 -1.79 15.12 -11.43
CA ARG A 127 -0.53 15.22 -12.21
C ARG A 127 0.73 15.00 -11.38
N ALA A 128 0.61 15.04 -10.05
CA ALA A 128 1.74 14.88 -9.16
C ALA A 128 2.13 13.39 -9.04
N ARG A 129 3.44 13.10 -9.06
CA ARG A 129 3.93 11.77 -8.72
C ARG A 129 3.70 11.54 -7.23
N LEU A 130 2.99 10.46 -6.89
CA LEU A 130 2.79 10.08 -5.50
C LEU A 130 4.02 9.36 -4.96
N GLU A 131 4.50 9.81 -3.81
CA GLU A 131 5.47 9.06 -3.04
C GLU A 131 4.87 7.74 -2.54
N ILE A 132 5.70 6.71 -2.40
CA ILE A 132 5.26 5.37 -1.97
C ILE A 132 4.53 5.40 -0.62
N GLY A 133 4.96 6.29 0.30
CA GLY A 133 4.33 6.47 1.61
C GLY A 133 2.86 6.91 1.52
N VAL A 134 2.51 7.69 0.48
CA VAL A 134 1.15 8.13 0.17
C VAL A 134 0.44 7.10 -0.70
N ALA A 135 1.08 6.59 -1.74
CA ALA A 135 0.48 5.65 -2.70
C ALA A 135 -0.08 4.40 -2.00
N ARG A 136 0.63 3.84 -1.01
CA ARG A 136 0.18 2.68 -0.23
C ARG A 136 -1.16 2.91 0.50
N LYS A 137 -1.50 4.17 0.76
CA LYS A 137 -2.73 4.57 1.44
C LYS A 137 -3.90 4.75 0.47
N VAL A 138 -3.66 4.68 -0.84
CA VAL A 138 -4.68 4.81 -1.88
C VAL A 138 -5.19 3.44 -2.30
N VAL A 139 -6.48 3.34 -2.57
CA VAL A 139 -7.07 2.22 -3.32
C VAL A 139 -7.67 2.78 -4.61
N TRP A 140 -6.99 2.51 -5.73
CA TRP A 140 -7.41 2.97 -7.05
C TRP A 140 -8.63 2.20 -7.56
N GLY A 141 -9.63 2.93 -8.06
CA GLY A 141 -10.89 2.34 -8.54
C GLY A 141 -11.85 1.88 -7.44
N GLY A 142 -11.52 2.17 -6.16
CA GLY A 142 -12.34 1.83 -5.01
C GLY A 142 -12.07 0.46 -4.41
N ALA A 143 -12.57 0.28 -3.19
CA ALA A 143 -12.52 -0.97 -2.44
C ALA A 143 -13.83 -1.74 -2.59
N ARG A 144 -13.70 -3.01 -2.97
CA ARG A 144 -14.78 -4.00 -2.87
C ARG A 144 -14.98 -4.50 -1.44
N ALA A 145 -13.89 -4.52 -0.67
CA ALA A 145 -13.92 -4.84 0.75
C ALA A 145 -12.76 -4.12 1.46
N LEU A 146 -13.06 -3.38 2.53
CA LEU A 146 -12.03 -2.70 3.31
C LEU A 146 -11.31 -3.69 4.23
N ARG A 147 -9.99 -3.59 4.33
CA ARG A 147 -9.15 -4.45 5.19
C ARG A 147 -9.65 -4.49 6.63
N ARG A 148 -10.04 -3.32 7.17
CA ARG A 148 -10.58 -3.20 8.54
C ARG A 148 -11.88 -3.97 8.75
N ASP A 149 -12.75 -4.00 7.74
CA ASP A 149 -14.07 -4.63 7.85
C ASP A 149 -13.91 -6.14 7.75
N VAL A 150 -13.13 -6.63 6.78
CA VAL A 150 -12.83 -8.07 6.66
C VAL A 150 -12.06 -8.60 7.87
N ALA A 151 -11.16 -7.82 8.48
CA ALA A 151 -10.48 -8.22 9.70
C ALA A 151 -11.45 -8.43 10.88
N ARG A 152 -12.51 -7.61 10.96
CA ARG A 152 -13.54 -7.75 12.01
C ARG A 152 -14.49 -8.91 11.76
N SER A 153 -14.87 -9.14 10.50
CA SER A 153 -15.96 -10.08 10.15
C SER A 153 -15.51 -11.43 9.63
N GLU A 154 -14.30 -11.57 9.09
CA GLU A 154 -13.82 -12.80 8.45
C GLU A 154 -12.77 -13.53 9.27
N ARG A 155 -12.89 -14.86 9.25
CA ARG A 155 -11.89 -15.80 9.75
C ARG A 155 -11.64 -16.86 8.69
N ARG A 156 -10.38 -17.09 8.31
CA ARG A 156 -10.03 -18.01 7.22
C ARG A 156 -9.16 -19.16 7.73
N PRO A 157 -9.55 -20.43 7.49
CA PRO A 157 -8.72 -21.57 7.86
C PRO A 157 -7.57 -21.83 6.88
N HIS A 158 -7.61 -21.24 5.69
CA HIS A 158 -6.61 -21.41 4.63
C HIS A 158 -6.23 -20.04 4.04
N ILE A 159 -5.03 -19.96 3.50
CA ILE A 159 -4.54 -18.77 2.80
C ILE A 159 -4.09 -19.13 1.39
N PRO A 160 -4.21 -18.19 0.43
CA PRO A 160 -3.50 -18.31 -0.84
C PRO A 160 -1.99 -18.03 -0.64
N VAL A 161 -1.16 -18.87 -1.27
CA VAL A 161 0.27 -18.62 -1.47
C VAL A 161 0.47 -18.39 -2.97
N LEU A 162 0.87 -17.18 -3.35
CA LEU A 162 1.07 -16.78 -4.74
C LEU A 162 2.57 -16.81 -5.05
N MET A 163 2.97 -17.64 -6.01
CA MET A 163 4.37 -17.83 -6.39
C MET A 163 4.65 -17.16 -7.73
N TYR A 164 5.65 -16.29 -7.75
CA TYR A 164 6.15 -15.59 -8.92
C TYR A 164 7.63 -15.89 -9.12
N HIS A 165 8.16 -15.52 -10.28
CA HIS A 165 9.60 -15.61 -10.58
C HIS A 165 10.06 -14.26 -11.15
N SER A 166 9.79 -14.03 -12.44
CA SER A 166 10.26 -12.86 -13.18
C SER A 166 9.12 -11.87 -13.46
N VAL A 167 9.34 -10.58 -13.17
CA VAL A 167 8.41 -9.51 -13.55
C VAL A 167 9.11 -8.57 -14.52
N ALA A 168 8.86 -8.75 -15.82
CA ALA A 168 9.48 -7.99 -16.90
C ALA A 168 8.61 -8.02 -18.16
N ASP A 169 8.70 -6.98 -18.99
CA ASP A 169 7.95 -6.91 -20.26
C ASP A 169 8.49 -7.90 -21.30
N ASP A 170 9.80 -8.15 -21.30
CA ASP A 170 10.51 -8.96 -22.27
C ASP A 170 11.45 -10.00 -21.63
N GLY A 171 12.09 -10.80 -22.50
CA GLY A 171 13.01 -11.85 -22.11
C GLY A 171 12.85 -13.11 -22.97
N PRO A 172 13.64 -14.17 -22.72
CA PRO A 172 13.68 -15.36 -23.55
C PRO A 172 12.32 -16.04 -23.67
N ALA A 173 12.00 -16.56 -24.86
CA ALA A 173 10.75 -17.25 -25.13
C ALA A 173 10.62 -18.56 -24.33
N GLY A 174 11.74 -19.29 -24.12
CA GLY A 174 11.77 -20.51 -23.32
C GLY A 174 11.39 -20.30 -21.85
N LEU A 175 11.52 -19.06 -21.34
CA LEU A 175 11.21 -18.68 -19.96
C LEU A 175 9.87 -17.94 -19.82
N ALA A 176 9.09 -17.80 -20.90
CA ALA A 176 7.87 -16.99 -20.90
C ALA A 176 6.83 -17.46 -19.86
N ARG A 177 6.75 -18.76 -19.57
CA ARG A 177 5.83 -19.31 -18.57
C ARG A 177 6.12 -18.86 -17.13
N PHE A 178 7.33 -18.41 -16.85
CA PHE A 178 7.77 -17.93 -15.53
C PHE A 178 7.86 -16.40 -15.46
N ARG A 179 7.43 -15.71 -16.52
CA ARG A 179 7.48 -14.25 -16.63
C ARG A 179 6.07 -13.66 -16.64
N LEU A 180 5.88 -12.61 -15.87
CA LEU A 180 4.68 -11.78 -15.88
C LEU A 180 5.06 -10.33 -16.21
N THR A 181 4.25 -9.61 -16.99
CA THR A 181 4.54 -8.19 -17.24
C THR A 181 4.29 -7.34 -15.99
N PRO A 182 5.01 -6.23 -15.78
CA PRO A 182 4.75 -5.31 -14.68
C PRO A 182 3.30 -4.82 -14.64
N ALA A 183 2.67 -4.58 -15.80
CA ALA A 183 1.27 -4.16 -15.86
C ALA A 183 0.28 -5.23 -15.37
N ALA A 184 0.51 -6.49 -15.74
CA ALA A 184 -0.31 -7.61 -15.27
C ALA A 184 -0.11 -7.84 -13.76
N PHE A 185 1.14 -7.76 -13.28
CA PHE A 185 1.45 -7.85 -11.85
C PHE A 185 0.78 -6.71 -11.05
N ALA A 186 0.88 -5.47 -11.54
CA ALA A 186 0.21 -4.31 -10.93
C ALA A 186 -1.32 -4.49 -10.82
N SER A 187 -1.94 -5.05 -11.86
CA SER A 187 -3.38 -5.34 -11.86
C SER A 187 -3.75 -6.37 -10.78
N GLN A 188 -2.92 -7.39 -10.58
CA GLN A 188 -3.13 -8.39 -9.53
C GLN A 188 -2.96 -7.79 -8.13
N MET A 189 -1.94 -6.96 -7.91
CA MET A 189 -1.71 -6.31 -6.61
C MET A 189 -2.81 -5.30 -6.27
N ALA A 190 -3.26 -4.52 -7.24
CA ALA A 190 -4.40 -3.62 -7.09
C ALA A 190 -5.68 -4.40 -6.75
N TRP A 191 -5.90 -5.55 -7.39
CA TRP A 191 -7.03 -6.41 -7.08
C TRP A 191 -6.98 -6.92 -5.64
N LEU A 192 -5.83 -7.42 -5.17
CA LEU A 192 -5.66 -7.86 -3.78
C LEU A 192 -5.97 -6.72 -2.80
N ARG A 193 -5.41 -5.54 -3.05
CA ARG A 193 -5.62 -4.34 -2.23
C ARG A 193 -7.10 -3.93 -2.17
N ALA A 194 -7.79 -3.88 -3.31
CA ALA A 194 -9.20 -3.52 -3.40
C ALA A 194 -10.15 -4.55 -2.77
N ASN A 195 -9.73 -5.82 -2.65
CA ASN A 195 -10.52 -6.90 -2.04
C ASN A 195 -10.14 -7.18 -0.58
N GLY A 196 -9.43 -6.26 0.07
CA GLY A 196 -9.14 -6.33 1.51
C GLY A 196 -8.06 -7.34 1.89
N PHE A 197 -7.24 -7.81 0.93
CA PHE A 197 -6.12 -8.69 1.25
C PHE A 197 -4.97 -7.93 1.88
N HIS A 198 -4.29 -8.54 2.85
CA HIS A 198 -3.05 -8.04 3.43
C HIS A 198 -1.93 -9.10 3.31
N ALA A 199 -0.72 -8.64 3.03
CA ALA A 199 0.42 -9.54 2.90
C ALA A 199 0.92 -9.99 4.28
N ILE A 200 1.30 -11.27 4.39
CA ILE A 200 2.02 -11.86 5.52
C ILE A 200 3.28 -12.56 5.05
N GLY A 201 4.25 -12.78 5.94
CA GLY A 201 5.45 -13.59 5.68
C GLY A 201 5.36 -15.02 6.26
N SER A 202 6.33 -15.88 5.91
CA SER A 202 6.37 -17.28 6.38
C SER A 202 6.39 -17.42 7.91
N GLU A 203 7.04 -16.51 8.63
CA GLU A 203 7.04 -16.52 10.11
C GLU A 203 5.63 -16.35 10.70
N GLN A 204 4.82 -15.43 10.14
CA GLN A 204 3.45 -15.20 10.58
C GLN A 204 2.52 -16.38 10.21
N LEU A 205 2.79 -17.01 9.06
CA LEU A 205 2.14 -18.26 8.65
C LEU A 205 2.46 -19.39 9.64
N GLU A 206 3.74 -19.58 9.98
CA GLU A 206 4.19 -20.59 10.96
C GLU A 206 3.51 -20.38 12.32
N GLN A 207 3.51 -19.16 12.84
CA GLN A 207 2.86 -18.82 14.12
C GLN A 207 1.36 -19.12 14.10
N SER A 208 0.70 -18.83 12.98
CA SER A 208 -0.73 -19.09 12.82
C SER A 208 -1.03 -20.59 12.75
N ILE A 209 -0.23 -21.38 12.02
CA ILE A 209 -0.32 -22.85 11.99
C ILE A 209 -0.11 -23.44 13.39
N ALA A 210 0.93 -22.98 14.10
CA ALA A 210 1.26 -23.46 15.44
C ALA A 210 0.13 -23.16 16.45
N SER A 211 -0.49 -21.98 16.37
CA SER A 211 -1.61 -21.61 17.24
C SER A 211 -2.91 -22.35 16.96
N ARG A 212 -3.02 -23.01 15.79
CA ARG A 212 -4.25 -23.66 15.28
C ARG A 212 -5.46 -22.73 15.26
N GLN A 213 -5.24 -21.42 15.18
CA GLN A 213 -6.31 -20.44 15.06
C GLN A 213 -6.52 -20.06 13.60
N PRO A 214 -7.77 -19.81 13.19
CA PRO A 214 -8.05 -19.23 11.88
C PRO A 214 -7.37 -17.86 11.73
N PHE A 215 -6.94 -17.55 10.51
CA PHE A 215 -6.41 -16.23 10.18
C PHE A 215 -7.49 -15.16 10.26
N VAL A 216 -7.12 -13.99 10.77
CA VAL A 216 -7.97 -12.80 10.81
C VAL A 216 -8.02 -12.14 9.43
N GLY A 217 -9.21 -11.89 8.90
CA GLY A 217 -9.38 -11.24 7.61
C GLY A 217 -8.92 -12.08 6.41
N ARG A 218 -8.20 -11.45 5.49
CA ARG A 218 -7.77 -12.03 4.20
C ARG A 218 -6.25 -11.96 4.04
N PRO A 219 -5.46 -12.79 4.75
CA PRO A 219 -4.03 -12.84 4.51
C PRO A 219 -3.72 -13.42 3.12
N VAL A 220 -2.57 -13.04 2.56
CA VAL A 220 -1.96 -13.65 1.38
C VAL A 220 -0.45 -13.70 1.60
N LEU A 221 0.18 -14.83 1.25
CA LEU A 221 1.64 -14.92 1.16
C LEU A 221 2.03 -14.76 -0.31
N ILE A 222 2.85 -13.76 -0.60
CA ILE A 222 3.35 -13.49 -1.96
C ILE A 222 4.82 -13.84 -1.97
N THR A 223 5.22 -14.77 -2.83
CA THR A 223 6.58 -15.28 -2.91
C THR A 223 7.18 -15.05 -4.29
N PHE A 224 8.50 -14.84 -4.31
CA PHE A 224 9.31 -14.79 -5.52
C PHE A 224 10.48 -15.74 -5.37
N ASP A 225 10.65 -16.64 -6.34
CA ASP A 225 11.79 -17.54 -6.35
C ASP A 225 12.97 -16.92 -7.12
N ASP A 226 14.13 -17.56 -7.05
CA ASP A 226 15.37 -17.27 -7.78
C ASP A 226 16.15 -15.99 -7.40
N GLY A 227 15.47 -14.93 -6.95
CA GLY A 227 16.13 -13.67 -6.56
C GLY A 227 16.52 -12.76 -7.73
N PHE A 228 15.73 -12.76 -8.81
CA PHE A 228 15.95 -11.89 -9.98
C PHE A 228 15.98 -10.39 -9.63
N GLN A 229 16.86 -9.64 -10.31
CA GLN A 229 16.98 -8.19 -10.16
C GLN A 229 15.67 -7.45 -10.51
N ASN A 230 14.89 -7.98 -11.46
CA ASN A 230 13.63 -7.37 -11.87
C ASN A 230 12.53 -7.40 -10.78
N PHE A 231 12.69 -8.21 -9.72
CA PHE A 231 11.90 -8.06 -8.50
C PHE A 231 12.11 -6.67 -7.89
N ALA A 232 13.37 -6.25 -7.72
CA ALA A 232 13.72 -4.96 -7.14
C ALA A 232 13.28 -3.79 -8.03
N ASP A 233 13.42 -3.94 -9.35
CA ASP A 233 13.21 -2.85 -10.30
C ASP A 233 11.72 -2.66 -10.65
N HIS A 234 10.93 -3.74 -10.67
CA HIS A 234 9.55 -3.71 -11.15
C HIS A 234 8.55 -4.17 -10.09
N ALA A 235 8.72 -5.36 -9.51
CA ALA A 235 7.72 -5.93 -8.60
C ALA A 235 7.64 -5.17 -7.26
N TRP A 236 8.80 -4.83 -6.68
CA TRP A 236 8.87 -4.25 -5.34
C TRP A 236 8.21 -2.86 -5.23
N PRO A 237 8.45 -1.90 -6.15
CA PRO A 237 7.72 -0.63 -6.15
C PRO A 237 6.21 -0.80 -6.26
N ILE A 238 5.75 -1.78 -7.07
CA ILE A 238 4.32 -2.07 -7.26
C ILE A 238 3.70 -2.63 -5.97
N LEU A 239 4.35 -3.60 -5.32
CA LEU A 239 3.92 -4.16 -4.03
C LEU A 239 3.77 -3.06 -2.98
N ARG A 240 4.82 -2.25 -2.82
CA ARG A 240 4.87 -1.14 -1.86
C ARG A 240 3.78 -0.10 -2.10
N ALA A 241 3.53 0.26 -3.37
CA ALA A 241 2.45 1.18 -3.74
C ALA A 241 1.05 0.63 -3.43
N ASN A 242 0.89 -0.68 -3.28
CA ASN A 242 -0.37 -1.34 -2.92
C ASN A 242 -0.45 -1.73 -1.44
N ASP A 243 0.48 -1.25 -0.60
CA ASP A 243 0.59 -1.64 0.82
C ASP A 243 0.64 -3.16 1.00
N LEU A 244 1.47 -3.80 0.18
CA LEU A 244 1.78 -5.22 0.19
C LEU A 244 3.29 -5.39 0.33
N THR A 245 3.68 -6.57 0.80
CA THR A 245 5.07 -7.04 0.85
C THR A 245 5.13 -8.45 0.25
N ALA A 246 6.34 -8.98 0.09
CA ALA A 246 6.60 -10.31 -0.43
C ALA A 246 7.84 -10.93 0.24
N GLU A 247 7.97 -12.23 0.06
CA GLU A 247 9.13 -13.02 0.48
C GLU A 247 9.89 -13.53 -0.74
N VAL A 248 11.20 -13.27 -0.81
CA VAL A 248 12.04 -13.70 -1.93
C VAL A 248 12.98 -14.82 -1.50
N PHE A 249 12.96 -15.94 -2.20
CA PHE A 249 13.86 -17.06 -1.96
C PHE A 249 15.12 -16.92 -2.82
N LEU A 250 16.28 -16.76 -2.18
CA LEU A 250 17.54 -16.44 -2.84
C LEU A 250 18.39 -17.68 -3.13
N VAL A 251 19.00 -17.72 -4.32
CA VAL A 251 20.12 -18.60 -4.67
C VAL A 251 21.43 -17.95 -4.24
N THR A 252 21.89 -18.23 -3.02
CA THR A 252 22.84 -17.32 -2.35
C THR A 252 24.23 -17.26 -2.97
N ASP A 253 24.72 -18.35 -3.58
CA ASP A 253 26.06 -18.35 -4.20
C ASP A 253 26.09 -17.61 -5.54
N LEU A 254 24.93 -17.26 -6.09
CA LEU A 254 24.78 -16.52 -7.36
C LEU A 254 24.21 -15.10 -7.16
N VAL A 255 24.07 -14.63 -5.93
CA VAL A 255 23.70 -13.23 -5.65
C VAL A 255 24.75 -12.28 -6.25
N GLY A 256 24.29 -11.34 -7.07
CA GLY A 256 25.12 -10.41 -7.85
C GLY A 256 25.57 -10.95 -9.21
N GLU A 257 25.29 -12.22 -9.50
CA GLU A 257 25.64 -12.90 -10.76
C GLU A 257 24.39 -13.03 -11.65
N SER A 258 24.26 -14.13 -12.39
CA SER A 258 23.15 -14.41 -13.28
C SER A 258 22.57 -15.82 -13.04
N ALA A 259 21.33 -16.01 -13.47
CA ALA A 259 20.57 -17.25 -13.39
C ALA A 259 21.10 -18.31 -14.38
N ARG A 260 22.31 -18.81 -14.16
CA ARG A 260 23.03 -19.69 -15.10
C ARG A 260 22.31 -21.02 -15.38
N TRP A 261 21.40 -21.44 -14.50
CA TRP A 261 20.57 -22.63 -14.71
C TRP A 261 19.59 -22.48 -15.88
N ASP A 262 19.31 -21.25 -16.33
CA ASP A 262 18.42 -20.96 -17.46
C ASP A 262 19.16 -20.80 -18.80
N ALA A 263 20.49 -21.00 -18.84
CA ALA A 263 21.32 -20.71 -20.01
C ALA A 263 20.86 -21.45 -21.29
N ASP A 264 20.30 -22.65 -21.15
CA ASP A 264 19.76 -23.44 -22.28
C ASP A 264 18.44 -22.88 -22.83
N SER A 265 17.73 -22.06 -22.04
CA SER A 265 16.45 -21.43 -22.40
C SER A 265 16.61 -20.00 -22.93
N GLY A 266 17.81 -19.43 -22.83
CA GLY A 266 18.19 -18.12 -23.33
C GLY A 266 19.22 -17.40 -22.45
N PRO A 267 19.53 -16.12 -22.74
CA PRO A 267 20.43 -15.33 -21.90
C PRO A 267 20.00 -15.32 -20.42
N PRO A 268 20.87 -15.75 -19.49
CA PRO A 268 20.58 -15.73 -18.06
C PRO A 268 20.19 -14.34 -17.55
N ALA A 269 19.10 -14.26 -16.80
CA ALA A 269 18.68 -13.01 -16.17
C ALA A 269 19.62 -12.62 -15.01
N GLN A 270 19.75 -11.33 -14.77
CA GLN A 270 20.54 -10.79 -13.67
C GLN A 270 19.87 -11.10 -12.32
N LEU A 271 20.66 -11.53 -11.35
CA LEU A 271 20.23 -11.72 -9.96
C LEU A 271 20.56 -10.48 -9.13
N MET A 272 19.75 -10.23 -8.10
CA MET A 272 20.00 -9.15 -7.15
C MET A 272 21.38 -9.31 -6.51
N ASP A 273 22.06 -8.19 -6.28
CA ASP A 273 23.28 -8.16 -5.49
C ASP A 273 22.99 -8.03 -3.98
N ALA A 274 24.01 -8.24 -3.15
CA ALA A 274 23.88 -8.19 -1.70
C ALA A 274 23.43 -6.81 -1.17
N ASN A 275 23.75 -5.72 -1.87
CA ASN A 275 23.33 -4.37 -1.48
C ASN A 275 21.84 -4.16 -1.73
N THR A 276 21.33 -4.66 -2.86
CA THR A 276 19.91 -4.67 -3.18
C THR A 276 19.15 -5.49 -2.15
N VAL A 277 19.61 -6.70 -1.82
CA VAL A 277 18.99 -7.53 -0.77
C VAL A 277 18.92 -6.78 0.58
N ARG A 278 20.02 -6.18 1.04
CA ARG A 278 20.06 -5.38 2.28
C ARG A 278 19.05 -4.24 2.26
N ARG A 279 19.03 -3.47 1.17
CA ARG A 279 18.15 -2.31 1.00
C ARG A 279 16.68 -2.74 1.06
N LEU A 280 16.32 -3.76 0.28
CA LEU A 280 14.95 -4.26 0.22
C LEU A 280 14.49 -4.87 1.55
N ALA A 281 15.39 -5.54 2.28
CA ALA A 281 15.11 -6.02 3.63
C ALA A 281 14.81 -4.87 4.60
N GLY A 282 15.62 -3.80 4.56
CA GLY A 282 15.37 -2.57 5.34
C GLY A 282 14.09 -1.82 4.94
N GLU A 283 13.65 -2.02 3.70
CA GLU A 283 12.40 -1.49 3.16
C GLU A 283 11.17 -2.37 3.48
N GLY A 284 11.36 -3.56 4.06
CA GLY A 284 10.29 -4.44 4.54
C GLY A 284 10.01 -5.69 3.68
N ALA A 285 10.86 -6.03 2.72
CA ALA A 285 10.80 -7.32 2.03
C ALA A 285 11.34 -8.44 2.95
N PHE A 286 10.77 -9.64 2.83
CA PHE A 286 11.29 -10.83 3.51
C PHE A 286 12.19 -11.62 2.55
N PHE A 287 13.13 -12.38 3.11
CA PHE A 287 14.01 -13.23 2.34
C PHE A 287 14.17 -14.61 2.99
N GLY A 288 14.11 -15.64 2.15
CA GLY A 288 14.34 -17.03 2.51
C GLY A 288 15.38 -17.68 1.60
N SER A 289 15.61 -18.97 1.79
CA SER A 289 16.55 -19.73 0.99
C SER A 289 15.89 -20.39 -0.23
N HIS A 290 16.56 -20.32 -1.38
CA HIS A 290 16.34 -21.18 -2.55
C HIS A 290 17.55 -22.11 -2.80
N LEU A 291 18.17 -22.58 -1.71
CA LEU A 291 19.50 -23.20 -1.63
C LEU A 291 20.66 -22.26 -2.03
N ALA A 292 21.88 -22.76 -1.93
CA ALA A 292 23.06 -21.98 -2.23
C ALA A 292 23.32 -21.96 -3.75
N THR A 293 23.20 -23.11 -4.41
CA THR A 293 23.57 -23.26 -5.83
C THR A 293 22.41 -23.64 -6.77
N HIS A 294 21.15 -23.57 -6.32
CA HIS A 294 19.94 -23.94 -7.12
C HIS A 294 19.86 -25.40 -7.57
N ARG A 295 20.64 -26.30 -6.99
CA ARG A 295 20.61 -27.73 -7.40
C ARG A 295 19.31 -28.39 -6.98
N ALA A 296 18.79 -29.28 -7.83
CA ALA A 296 17.65 -30.12 -7.50
C ALA A 296 17.99 -31.01 -6.29
N ILE A 297 17.13 -31.00 -5.27
CA ILE A 297 17.41 -31.63 -3.96
C ILE A 297 17.51 -33.16 -4.03
N ASP A 298 16.82 -33.79 -4.98
CA ASP A 298 16.84 -35.23 -5.20
C ASP A 298 18.18 -35.73 -5.77
N GLY A 299 18.93 -34.84 -6.43
CA GLY A 299 20.30 -35.08 -6.89
C GLY A 299 21.38 -34.89 -5.82
N LEU A 300 21.01 -34.52 -4.58
CA LEU A 300 21.96 -34.24 -3.50
C LEU A 300 22.05 -35.40 -2.50
N SER A 301 23.25 -35.68 -2.00
CA SER A 301 23.42 -36.49 -0.79
C SER A 301 22.85 -35.74 0.42
N SER A 302 22.61 -36.43 1.55
CA SER A 302 22.13 -35.75 2.77
C SER A 302 23.14 -34.74 3.32
N SER A 303 24.43 -35.02 3.16
CA SER A 303 25.50 -34.09 3.56
C SER A 303 25.51 -32.86 2.67
N ASP A 304 25.37 -33.03 1.35
CA ASP A 304 25.35 -31.90 0.42
C ASP A 304 24.10 -31.04 0.62
N LEU A 305 22.93 -31.65 0.79
CA LEU A 305 21.70 -30.91 1.07
C LEU A 305 21.80 -30.12 2.39
N ALA A 306 22.39 -30.69 3.43
CA ALA A 306 22.63 -29.97 4.68
C ALA A 306 23.61 -28.80 4.48
N ALA A 307 24.66 -28.98 3.68
CA ALA A 307 25.61 -27.92 3.35
C ALA A 307 24.96 -26.78 2.56
N GLU A 308 24.12 -27.10 1.57
CA GLU A 308 23.33 -26.12 0.80
C GLU A 308 22.44 -25.29 1.72
N LEU A 309 21.66 -25.94 2.59
CA LEU A 309 20.73 -25.30 3.53
C LEU A 309 21.45 -24.40 4.55
N LEU A 310 22.55 -24.89 5.14
CA LEU A 310 23.31 -24.11 6.13
C LEU A 310 24.00 -22.91 5.48
N ARG A 311 24.59 -23.11 4.29
CA ARG A 311 25.29 -22.05 3.56
C ARG A 311 24.34 -20.95 3.15
N SER A 312 23.20 -21.30 2.56
CA SER A 312 22.21 -20.33 2.11
C SER A 312 21.62 -19.55 3.29
N ARG A 313 21.25 -20.24 4.37
CA ARG A 313 20.76 -19.60 5.59
C ARG A 313 21.76 -18.58 6.13
N MET A 314 23.03 -18.97 6.27
CA MET A 314 24.08 -18.07 6.76
C MET A 314 24.16 -16.77 5.95
N PHE A 315 24.09 -16.84 4.62
CA PHE A 315 24.15 -15.64 3.78
C PHE A 315 22.89 -14.78 3.85
N VAL A 316 21.71 -15.40 3.83
CA VAL A 316 20.43 -14.67 3.98
C VAL A 316 20.41 -13.92 5.32
N GLU A 317 20.76 -14.58 6.43
CA GLU A 317 20.79 -13.97 7.76
C GLU A 317 21.85 -12.85 7.82
N ARG A 318 23.02 -13.04 7.19
CA ARG A 318 24.08 -12.02 7.10
C ARG A 318 23.64 -10.76 6.35
N TRP A 319 22.87 -10.89 5.26
CA TRP A 319 22.43 -9.73 4.48
C TRP A 319 21.22 -9.05 5.10
N THR A 320 20.28 -9.81 5.63
CA THR A 320 19.03 -9.25 6.16
C THR A 320 19.13 -8.78 7.61
N GLY A 321 20.10 -9.31 8.37
CA GLY A 321 20.19 -9.11 9.81
C GLY A 321 19.05 -9.81 10.59
N ARG A 322 18.33 -10.74 9.96
CA ARG A 322 17.19 -11.46 10.53
C ARG A 322 17.41 -12.96 10.40
N THR A 323 17.03 -13.72 11.42
CA THR A 323 17.01 -15.18 11.33
C THR A 323 15.94 -15.64 10.35
N THR A 324 16.20 -16.72 9.60
CA THR A 324 15.21 -17.29 8.69
C THR A 324 15.14 -18.81 8.80
N SER A 325 13.92 -19.33 8.80
CA SER A 325 13.57 -20.74 8.61
C SER A 325 12.89 -20.97 7.26
N ALA A 326 12.64 -19.90 6.49
CA ALA A 326 11.89 -19.96 5.25
C ALA A 326 12.76 -20.53 4.12
N PHE A 327 12.23 -21.54 3.45
CA PHE A 327 12.90 -22.25 2.37
C PHE A 327 11.91 -22.66 1.29
N ALA A 328 12.27 -22.42 0.02
CA ALA A 328 11.60 -22.96 -1.15
C ALA A 328 12.57 -23.87 -1.91
N ALA A 329 12.14 -25.08 -2.27
CA ALA A 329 13.00 -26.02 -2.98
C ALA A 329 13.07 -25.71 -4.49
N PRO A 330 14.27 -25.67 -5.11
CA PRO A 330 14.39 -25.58 -6.56
C PRO A 330 13.55 -26.63 -7.29
N TYR A 331 12.90 -26.20 -8.37
CA TYR A 331 12.04 -27.03 -9.23
C TYR A 331 10.85 -27.68 -8.52
N SER A 332 10.44 -27.16 -7.36
CA SER A 332 9.33 -27.68 -6.55
C SER A 332 9.49 -29.15 -6.15
N VAL A 333 10.73 -29.66 -6.13
CA VAL A 333 11.03 -31.04 -5.75
C VAL A 333 10.79 -31.20 -4.25
N THR A 334 10.14 -32.30 -3.86
CA THR A 334 9.89 -32.62 -2.45
C THR A 334 10.82 -33.74 -2.00
N ASP A 335 11.32 -33.64 -0.77
CA ASP A 335 12.22 -34.64 -0.19
C ASP A 335 11.90 -34.87 1.29
N ARG A 336 11.72 -36.13 1.66
CA ARG A 336 11.42 -36.54 3.06
C ARG A 336 12.52 -36.14 4.04
N ARG A 337 13.75 -35.91 3.55
CA ARG A 337 14.89 -35.45 4.35
C ARG A 337 14.70 -34.02 4.85
N LEU A 338 13.95 -33.17 4.14
CA LEU A 338 13.75 -31.76 4.50
C LEU A 338 13.15 -31.61 5.91
N GLY A 339 12.19 -32.44 6.29
CA GLY A 339 11.57 -32.36 7.63
C GLY A 339 12.55 -32.60 8.80
N ARG A 340 13.71 -33.22 8.54
CA ARG A 340 14.80 -33.42 9.51
C ARG A 340 15.92 -32.40 9.36
N LEU A 341 16.26 -32.02 8.12
CA LEU A 341 17.43 -31.19 7.82
C LEU A 341 17.13 -29.68 7.80
N ALA A 342 15.88 -29.28 7.55
CA ALA A 342 15.48 -27.88 7.46
C ALA A 342 15.02 -27.27 8.79
N ARG A 343 15.17 -27.99 9.92
CA ARG A 343 14.84 -27.49 11.27
C ARG A 343 16.02 -26.79 11.92
#